data_AF-A0A661QCB8-F1
#
_entry.id   AF-A0A661QCB8-F1
#
_cell.length_a   1.000
_cell.length_b   1.000
_cell.length_c   1.000
_cell.angle_alpha   90.00
_cell.angle_beta   90.00
_cell.angle_gamma   90.00
#
_symmetry.space_group_name_H-M   'P 1'
#
loop_
_entity.id
_entity.type
_entity.pdbx_description
1 polymer ?
#
loop_
_entity_poly.entity_id
_entity_poly.type
_entity_poly.pdbx_seq_one_letter_code
_entity_poly.pdbx_strand_id
1 'polypeptide(L)'
;MYQKNAFHKTPRLLFVFLLILAIFSFVALAYSADPEPRLVVKDASETTTFSVQDDGSVYSASKVGIGTDSPNYQFEVEGNSALQVLTRYFDTLASNAPGLLFQRAKGTQSSPANIEAGTYLGKLQFRGRVGSNYINYGYFALVADDTNQHGYYTFQDAGKNNRLIVETTGNVGIGTDDPEYLLQVQNAYCDGYTWENGSSREIKKNISDLTTDEANQALKKLSPVKFTYKADKENEEYVGFIAEDVPELVASRDRKGLGSMDIVAVLTKVVQQQQETIARLSEKMVEMEQKLKIKQMNLASNQ
;
A
#
# COMPACT_ATOMS: atom_id res chain seq x y z
N MET A 1 13.70 -104.16 -45.33
CA MET A 1 12.53 -103.40 -45.83
C MET A 1 11.94 -102.66 -44.63
N TYR A 2 11.71 -101.34 -44.60
CA TYR A 2 11.70 -100.29 -45.64
C TYR A 2 12.40 -98.98 -45.13
N GLN A 3 12.41 -97.89 -45.92
CA GLN A 3 13.27 -96.70 -45.73
C GLN A 3 12.71 -95.53 -44.87
N LYS A 4 13.66 -94.70 -44.37
CA LYS A 4 13.68 -93.24 -44.05
C LYS A 4 12.39 -92.38 -44.16
N ASN A 5 12.25 -91.44 -43.20
CA ASN A 5 12.36 -89.97 -43.44
C ASN A 5 12.35 -89.16 -42.12
N ALA A 6 12.68 -87.85 -42.15
CA ALA A 6 12.90 -86.98 -40.98
C ALA A 6 12.23 -85.60 -41.10
N PHE A 7 11.95 -84.89 -39.97
CA PHE A 7 12.18 -83.42 -39.71
C PHE A 7 11.49 -82.84 -38.41
N HIS A 8 12.29 -82.17 -37.54
CA HIS A 8 12.06 -80.93 -36.72
C HIS A 8 11.00 -80.70 -35.57
N LYS A 9 11.55 -80.39 -34.36
CA LYS A 9 11.25 -79.36 -33.29
C LYS A 9 9.96 -79.32 -32.41
N THR A 10 10.11 -78.74 -31.20
CA THR A 10 9.20 -78.67 -30.01
C THR A 10 8.72 -77.23 -29.66
N PRO A 11 7.68 -76.99 -28.81
CA PRO A 11 7.85 -76.79 -27.35
C PRO A 11 6.65 -77.19 -26.43
N ARG A 12 6.85 -77.38 -25.11
CA ARG A 12 5.74 -77.66 -24.14
C ARG A 12 5.94 -77.32 -22.64
N LEU A 13 7.06 -76.70 -22.22
CA LEU A 13 7.49 -76.67 -20.80
C LEU A 13 6.96 -75.49 -19.95
N LEU A 14 6.35 -74.45 -20.54
CA LEU A 14 6.15 -73.16 -19.86
C LEU A 14 5.00 -73.10 -18.83
N PHE A 15 4.11 -74.10 -18.79
CA PHE A 15 2.78 -73.95 -18.18
C PHE A 15 2.66 -74.42 -16.71
N VAL A 16 3.64 -75.16 -16.18
CA VAL A 16 3.50 -75.88 -14.90
C VAL A 16 4.00 -75.07 -13.68
N PHE A 17 4.90 -74.10 -13.89
CA PHE A 17 5.60 -73.41 -12.79
C PHE A 17 4.72 -72.38 -12.04
N LEU A 18 3.55 -72.04 -12.57
CA LEU A 18 2.71 -70.94 -12.08
C LEU A 18 1.72 -71.31 -10.96
N LEU A 19 1.54 -72.59 -10.62
CA LEU A 19 0.44 -73.05 -9.74
C LEU A 19 0.80 -73.16 -8.24
N ILE A 20 2.08 -73.12 -7.88
CA ILE A 20 2.54 -73.66 -6.57
C ILE A 20 2.64 -72.63 -5.43
N LEU A 21 2.76 -71.32 -5.72
CA LEU A 21 3.19 -70.34 -4.71
C LEU A 21 2.08 -69.78 -3.78
N ALA A 22 0.81 -70.13 -3.97
CA ALA A 22 -0.30 -69.27 -3.57
C ALA A 22 -0.92 -69.49 -2.16
N ILE A 23 -0.45 -70.44 -1.34
CA ILE A 23 -1.26 -70.96 -0.21
C ILE A 23 -0.72 -70.64 1.21
N PHE A 24 0.52 -70.15 1.37
CA PHE A 24 1.10 -69.99 2.71
C PHE A 24 0.85 -68.62 3.38
N SER A 25 0.08 -68.67 4.47
CA SER A 25 0.15 -67.87 5.71
C SER A 25 -0.91 -66.78 6.01
N PHE A 26 -1.41 -66.85 7.25
CA PHE A 26 -2.01 -65.84 8.15
C PHE A 26 -1.81 -66.47 9.56
N VAL A 27 -1.59 -65.79 10.70
CA VAL A 27 -2.21 -64.60 11.33
C VAL A 27 -1.21 -63.97 12.33
N ALA A 28 -1.31 -62.66 12.64
CA ALA A 28 -0.75 -62.07 13.87
C ALA A 28 -1.58 -60.86 14.39
N LEU A 29 -1.45 -60.54 15.69
CA LEU A 29 -2.03 -59.37 16.39
C LEU A 29 -0.93 -58.32 16.69
N ALA A 30 -1.32 -57.08 17.04
CA ALA A 30 -0.44 -55.90 17.18
C ALA A 30 -0.41 -55.31 18.62
N TYR A 31 0.49 -54.32 18.89
CA TYR A 31 0.17 -52.98 19.46
C TYR A 31 1.37 -52.22 20.11
N SER A 32 1.63 -50.95 19.72
CA SER A 32 2.11 -49.84 20.59
C SER A 32 2.36 -48.56 19.78
N ALA A 33 1.56 -47.51 19.98
CA ALA A 33 1.35 -46.47 18.98
C ALA A 33 1.86 -45.03 19.33
N ASP A 34 2.92 -44.57 18.66
CA ASP A 34 2.80 -43.28 17.94
C ASP A 34 1.61 -43.42 16.97
N PRO A 35 0.80 -42.38 16.67
CA PRO A 35 -0.44 -42.49 15.89
C PRO A 35 -0.32 -43.49 14.74
N GLU A 36 -0.84 -44.72 14.91
CA GLU A 36 -0.39 -45.85 14.09
C GLU A 36 -0.70 -45.49 12.64
N PRO A 37 0.27 -45.59 11.73
CA PRO A 37 0.00 -45.28 10.35
C PRO A 37 -0.99 -46.32 9.80
N ARG A 38 -2.25 -45.92 9.68
CA ARG A 38 -3.33 -46.71 9.09
C ARG A 38 -3.05 -46.96 7.60
N LEU A 39 -2.27 -46.07 7.00
CA LEU A 39 -1.70 -46.22 5.66
C LEU A 39 -0.28 -45.64 5.67
N VAL A 40 0.71 -46.45 5.28
CA VAL A 40 2.03 -45.97 4.84
C VAL A 40 2.18 -46.31 3.36
N VAL A 41 2.52 -45.31 2.55
CA VAL A 41 3.11 -45.51 1.23
C VAL A 41 4.60 -45.19 1.36
N LYS A 42 5.43 -46.10 0.86
CA LYS A 42 6.88 -45.95 0.84
C LYS A 42 7.39 -45.90 -0.60
N ASP A 43 8.56 -45.30 -0.80
CA ASP A 43 9.31 -45.47 -2.03
C ASP A 43 10.08 -46.81 -2.07
N ALA A 44 10.78 -47.05 -3.18
CA ALA A 44 11.64 -48.23 -3.35
C ALA A 44 12.87 -48.27 -2.43
N SER A 45 13.10 -47.22 -1.63
CA SER A 45 14.15 -47.14 -0.61
C SER A 45 13.58 -47.33 0.81
N GLU A 46 12.36 -47.87 0.93
CA GLU A 46 11.63 -48.08 2.18
C GLU A 46 11.33 -46.79 2.99
N THR A 47 11.47 -45.62 2.37
CA THR A 47 11.22 -44.32 3.00
C THR A 47 9.75 -43.90 2.81
N THR A 48 9.08 -43.49 3.89
CA THR A 48 7.68 -43.03 3.84
C THR A 48 7.53 -41.80 2.95
N THR A 49 6.75 -41.92 1.88
CA THR A 49 6.44 -40.83 0.94
C THR A 49 5.06 -40.24 1.15
N PHE A 50 4.12 -41.03 1.70
CA PHE A 50 2.81 -40.57 2.12
C PHE A 50 2.35 -41.42 3.31
N SER A 51 1.70 -40.82 4.30
CA SER A 51 1.07 -41.59 5.38
C SER A 51 -0.21 -40.94 5.89
N VAL A 52 -1.14 -41.79 6.34
CA VAL A 52 -2.34 -41.39 7.09
C VAL A 52 -2.23 -42.03 8.46
N GLN A 53 -2.14 -41.19 9.48
CA GLN A 53 -2.08 -41.61 10.87
C GLN A 53 -3.49 -41.88 11.41
N ASP A 54 -3.59 -42.52 12.56
CA ASP A 54 -4.88 -42.86 13.15
C ASP A 54 -5.63 -41.70 13.81
N ASP A 55 -4.95 -40.60 14.09
CA ASP A 55 -5.54 -39.30 14.42
C ASP A 55 -6.12 -38.56 13.19
N GLY A 56 -5.96 -39.11 11.99
CA GLY A 56 -6.41 -38.54 10.73
C GLY A 56 -5.45 -37.51 10.11
N SER A 57 -4.29 -37.26 10.72
CA SER A 57 -3.25 -36.44 10.10
C SER A 57 -2.67 -37.13 8.86
N VAL A 58 -2.40 -36.32 7.83
CA VAL A 58 -1.92 -36.78 6.52
C VAL A 58 -0.58 -36.12 6.20
N TYR A 59 0.40 -36.94 5.85
CA TYR A 59 1.73 -36.50 5.44
C TYR A 59 1.97 -36.82 3.96
N SER A 60 2.65 -35.91 3.27
CA SER A 60 3.24 -36.13 1.95
C SER A 60 4.68 -35.62 1.98
N ALA A 61 5.63 -36.43 1.55
CA ALA A 61 7.04 -36.06 1.44
C ALA A 61 7.33 -35.14 0.24
N SER A 62 6.37 -35.01 -0.69
CA SER A 62 6.50 -34.25 -1.92
C SER A 62 5.19 -33.52 -2.27
N LYS A 63 5.07 -33.06 -3.51
CA LYS A 63 3.98 -32.23 -4.01
C LYS A 63 2.62 -32.93 -3.95
N VAL A 64 1.58 -32.17 -3.62
CA VAL A 64 0.17 -32.60 -3.72
C VAL A 64 -0.50 -31.85 -4.87
N GLY A 65 -0.97 -32.60 -5.87
CA GLY A 65 -1.76 -32.08 -6.98
C GLY A 65 -3.24 -32.44 -6.83
N ILE A 66 -4.13 -31.49 -7.10
CA ILE A 66 -5.58 -31.73 -7.21
C ILE A 66 -6.01 -31.29 -8.61
N GLY A 67 -6.49 -32.22 -9.43
CA GLY A 67 -6.82 -31.95 -10.84
C GLY A 67 -5.62 -31.76 -11.76
N THR A 68 -4.39 -31.97 -11.25
CA THR A 68 -3.15 -31.95 -12.02
C THR A 68 -2.22 -33.10 -11.59
N ASP A 69 -1.78 -33.90 -12.55
CA ASP A 69 -0.86 -35.03 -12.33
C ASP A 69 0.62 -34.61 -12.41
N SER A 70 0.89 -33.31 -12.62
CA SER A 70 2.25 -32.76 -12.75
C SER A 70 2.37 -31.40 -12.06
N PRO A 71 2.12 -31.33 -10.73
CA PRO A 71 2.23 -30.10 -9.97
C PRO A 71 3.65 -29.50 -10.08
N ASN A 72 3.72 -28.21 -10.34
CA ASN A 72 4.91 -27.37 -10.35
C ASN A 72 5.26 -26.89 -8.93
N TYR A 73 4.26 -26.58 -8.10
CA TYR A 73 4.43 -26.16 -6.69
C TYR A 73 4.21 -27.29 -5.68
N GLN A 74 4.51 -27.06 -4.40
CA GLN A 74 4.29 -28.06 -3.33
C GLN A 74 2.81 -28.41 -3.11
N PHE A 75 1.92 -27.47 -3.40
CA PHE A 75 0.48 -27.69 -3.48
C PHE A 75 -0.03 -26.96 -4.72
N GLU A 76 -0.73 -27.66 -5.61
CA GLU A 76 -1.28 -27.08 -6.84
C GLU A 76 -2.66 -27.66 -7.12
N VAL A 77 -3.59 -26.78 -7.45
CA VAL A 77 -4.99 -27.13 -7.70
C VAL A 77 -5.38 -26.55 -9.04
N GLU A 78 -5.72 -27.41 -9.99
CA GLU A 78 -6.21 -27.06 -11.31
C GLU A 78 -7.67 -27.54 -11.45
N GLY A 79 -8.56 -26.67 -11.93
CA GLY A 79 -9.97 -26.99 -12.10
C GLY A 79 -10.89 -25.78 -12.15
N ASN A 80 -12.18 -26.03 -12.29
CA ASN A 80 -13.21 -25.01 -12.54
C ASN A 80 -13.94 -24.54 -11.26
N SER A 81 -13.45 -24.92 -10.08
CA SER A 81 -14.05 -24.62 -8.77
C SER A 81 -13.16 -23.68 -7.96
N ALA A 82 -13.75 -23.01 -6.96
CA ALA A 82 -12.95 -22.24 -6.00
C ALA A 82 -11.96 -23.15 -5.24
N LEU A 83 -10.75 -22.66 -5.00
CA LEU A 83 -9.67 -23.39 -4.31
C LEU A 83 -10.11 -23.97 -2.95
N GLN A 84 -10.83 -23.18 -2.17
CA GLN A 84 -11.25 -23.53 -0.81
C GLN A 84 -12.42 -22.66 -0.35
N VAL A 85 -13.21 -23.16 0.60
CA VAL A 85 -14.13 -22.38 1.43
C VAL A 85 -13.63 -22.48 2.86
N LEU A 86 -13.28 -21.35 3.47
CA LEU A 86 -12.83 -21.28 4.86
C LEU A 86 -14.02 -20.90 5.75
N THR A 87 -14.59 -21.87 6.46
CA THR A 87 -15.68 -21.64 7.42
C THR A 87 -15.20 -21.93 8.84
N ARG A 88 -15.44 -21.00 9.76
CA ARG A 88 -15.18 -21.17 11.19
C ARG A 88 -16.49 -21.11 11.94
N TYR A 89 -16.80 -22.16 12.68
CA TYR A 89 -17.88 -22.18 13.67
C TYR A 89 -17.27 -21.96 15.06
N PHE A 90 -17.76 -20.97 15.80
CA PHE A 90 -17.31 -20.66 17.15
C PHE A 90 -18.44 -19.94 17.92
N ASP A 91 -18.67 -20.33 19.17
CA ASP A 91 -19.96 -20.10 19.84
C ASP A 91 -19.95 -18.98 20.92
N THR A 92 -18.77 -18.53 21.36
CA THR A 92 -18.68 -17.71 22.59
C THR A 92 -17.77 -16.46 22.55
N LEU A 93 -16.93 -16.27 21.53
CA LEU A 93 -16.09 -15.06 21.38
C LEU A 93 -15.93 -14.66 19.92
N ALA A 94 -16.04 -13.34 19.64
CA ALA A 94 -15.98 -12.77 18.29
C ALA A 94 -14.55 -12.54 17.74
N SER A 95 -13.51 -13.04 18.42
CA SER A 95 -12.12 -12.63 18.19
C SER A 95 -11.37 -13.37 17.08
N ASN A 96 -11.98 -14.37 16.42
CA ASN A 96 -11.31 -15.20 15.41
C ASN A 96 -12.18 -15.37 14.16
N ALA A 97 -11.63 -15.02 13.00
CA ALA A 97 -12.21 -15.26 11.68
C ALA A 97 -11.58 -16.52 11.02
N PRO A 98 -12.18 -17.08 9.95
CA PRO A 98 -11.46 -17.96 9.04
C PRO A 98 -10.29 -17.20 8.39
N GLY A 99 -9.11 -17.82 8.26
CA GLY A 99 -7.91 -17.12 7.81
C GLY A 99 -6.94 -18.00 7.03
N LEU A 100 -6.10 -17.35 6.23
CA LEU A 100 -4.97 -17.95 5.53
C LEU A 100 -3.68 -17.53 6.25
N LEU A 101 -3.02 -18.47 6.91
CA LEU A 101 -1.81 -18.18 7.68
C LEU A 101 -0.57 -18.24 6.78
N PHE A 102 0.14 -17.12 6.67
CA PHE A 102 1.49 -17.07 6.12
C PHE A 102 2.49 -17.01 7.26
N GLN A 103 3.37 -18.01 7.35
CA GLN A 103 4.46 -18.04 8.33
C GLN A 103 5.80 -18.15 7.60
N ARG A 104 6.76 -17.32 8.00
CA ARG A 104 8.10 -17.27 7.40
C ARG A 104 9.17 -17.19 8.49
N ALA A 105 10.22 -17.99 8.30
CA ALA A 105 11.47 -17.92 9.05
C ALA A 105 12.64 -17.94 8.07
N LYS A 106 13.83 -17.56 8.54
CA LYS A 106 15.12 -17.95 7.92
C LYS A 106 15.56 -19.31 8.49
N GLY A 107 16.74 -19.79 8.11
CA GLY A 107 17.28 -21.07 8.60
C GLY A 107 16.64 -22.29 7.91
N THR A 108 16.53 -23.40 8.64
CA THR A 108 15.95 -24.67 8.15
C THR A 108 14.81 -25.13 9.04
N GLN A 109 14.02 -26.13 8.60
CA GLN A 109 12.93 -26.68 9.40
C GLN A 109 13.39 -27.22 10.78
N SER A 110 14.60 -27.80 10.84
CA SER A 110 15.19 -28.34 12.06
C SER A 110 15.97 -27.30 12.89
N SER A 111 16.21 -26.10 12.35
CA SER A 111 16.88 -25.00 13.02
C SER A 111 16.41 -23.67 12.41
N PRO A 112 15.19 -23.21 12.77
CA PRO A 112 14.63 -21.98 12.25
C PRO A 112 15.38 -20.77 12.84
N ALA A 113 15.47 -19.71 12.05
CA ALA A 113 16.09 -18.45 12.43
C ALA A 113 15.14 -17.27 12.15
N ASN A 114 15.38 -16.16 12.84
CA ASN A 114 14.55 -14.96 12.75
C ASN A 114 14.56 -14.33 11.35
N ILE A 115 13.51 -13.55 11.05
CA ILE A 115 13.41 -12.70 9.86
C ILE A 115 14.29 -11.44 9.99
N GLU A 116 14.36 -10.63 8.93
CA GLU A 116 15.13 -9.37 8.88
C GLU A 116 14.30 -8.26 8.20
N ALA A 117 14.73 -7.01 8.30
CA ALA A 117 14.09 -5.87 7.62
C ALA A 117 13.95 -6.08 6.10
N GLY A 118 12.87 -5.58 5.52
CA GLY A 118 12.50 -5.80 4.11
C GLY A 118 12.02 -7.23 3.78
N THR A 119 11.73 -8.06 4.80
CA THR A 119 11.30 -9.45 4.56
C THR A 119 9.82 -9.54 4.23
N TYR A 120 9.51 -9.96 3.00
CA TYR A 120 8.14 -10.34 2.62
C TYR A 120 7.65 -11.53 3.45
N LEU A 121 6.71 -11.29 4.39
CA LEU A 121 6.12 -12.33 5.23
C LEU A 121 5.13 -13.19 4.45
N GLY A 122 4.34 -12.54 3.61
CA GLY A 122 3.33 -13.16 2.77
C GLY A 122 2.95 -12.23 1.63
N LYS A 123 2.37 -12.80 0.57
CA LYS A 123 1.81 -12.04 -0.54
C LYS A 123 0.66 -12.79 -1.19
N LEU A 124 -0.35 -12.04 -1.60
CA LEU A 124 -1.23 -12.46 -2.68
C LEU A 124 -0.63 -11.94 -3.97
N GLN A 125 -0.18 -12.86 -4.83
CA GLN A 125 0.48 -12.55 -6.10
C GLN A 125 -0.48 -12.82 -7.25
N PHE A 126 -0.84 -11.76 -7.96
CA PHE A 126 -1.76 -11.85 -9.08
C PHE A 126 -0.96 -12.11 -10.37
N ARG A 127 -1.29 -13.21 -11.05
CA ARG A 127 -0.64 -13.64 -12.30
C ARG A 127 -1.67 -13.87 -13.40
N GLY A 128 -1.27 -13.58 -14.63
CA GLY A 128 -2.05 -13.86 -15.83
C GLY A 128 -1.21 -14.62 -16.86
N ARG A 129 -1.87 -15.46 -17.66
CA ARG A 129 -1.22 -16.16 -18.77
C ARG A 129 -1.12 -15.23 -19.98
N VAL A 130 0.10 -15.01 -20.48
CA VAL A 130 0.40 -14.21 -21.67
C VAL A 130 1.30 -15.04 -22.58
N GLY A 131 0.82 -15.33 -23.80
CA GLY A 131 1.42 -16.34 -24.66
C GLY A 131 1.48 -17.70 -23.95
N SER A 132 2.66 -18.29 -23.87
CA SER A 132 2.91 -19.55 -23.14
C SER A 132 3.33 -19.37 -21.67
N ASN A 133 3.46 -18.14 -21.18
CA ASN A 133 4.04 -17.83 -19.87
C ASN A 133 2.98 -17.31 -18.89
N TYR A 134 3.21 -17.47 -17.59
CA TYR A 134 2.47 -16.76 -16.54
C TYR A 134 3.33 -15.63 -15.98
N ILE A 135 2.87 -14.39 -16.08
CA ILE A 135 3.59 -13.19 -15.62
C ILE A 135 2.90 -12.57 -14.40
N ASN A 136 3.64 -11.75 -13.65
CA ASN A 136 3.14 -11.08 -12.43
C ASN A 136 2.56 -9.71 -12.78
N TYR A 137 1.42 -9.36 -12.17
CA TYR A 137 0.76 -8.07 -12.38
C TYR A 137 0.88 -7.15 -11.18
N GLY A 138 0.84 -7.70 -9.98
CA GLY A 138 1.01 -6.95 -8.74
C GLY A 138 0.97 -7.86 -7.53
N TYR A 139 1.22 -7.27 -6.37
CA TYR A 139 1.25 -7.96 -5.10
C TYR A 139 0.46 -7.15 -4.09
N PHE A 140 -0.41 -7.82 -3.33
CA PHE A 140 -0.76 -7.34 -2.00
C PHE A 140 0.22 -8.03 -1.08
N ALA A 141 1.19 -7.27 -0.60
CA ALA A 141 2.29 -7.76 0.21
C ALA A 141 2.20 -7.20 1.62
N LEU A 142 2.59 -8.04 2.58
CA LEU A 142 3.06 -7.56 3.88
C LEU A 142 4.57 -7.74 3.91
N VAL A 143 5.29 -6.62 3.91
CA VAL A 143 6.74 -6.59 4.07
C VAL A 143 7.01 -6.27 5.53
N ALA A 144 7.79 -7.10 6.21
CA ALA A 144 8.27 -6.84 7.55
C ALA A 144 9.51 -5.95 7.53
N ASP A 145 9.50 -4.93 8.37
CA ASP A 145 10.64 -4.04 8.59
C ASP A 145 11.50 -4.49 9.78
N ASP A 146 11.02 -5.42 10.61
CA ASP A 146 11.82 -6.05 11.67
C ASP A 146 11.32 -7.44 12.13
N THR A 147 11.88 -7.96 13.23
CA THR A 147 11.48 -9.21 13.90
C THR A 147 10.31 -9.06 14.88
N ASN A 148 9.83 -7.84 15.11
CA ASN A 148 8.87 -7.48 16.15
C ASN A 148 7.48 -7.17 15.58
N GLN A 149 7.22 -7.60 14.33
CA GLN A 149 5.96 -7.50 13.60
C GLN A 149 5.66 -6.12 13.00
N HIS A 150 6.66 -5.23 12.90
CA HIS A 150 6.52 -4.00 12.11
C HIS A 150 6.65 -4.26 10.61
N GLY A 151 6.04 -3.40 9.80
CA GLY A 151 6.04 -3.54 8.36
C GLY A 151 5.15 -2.54 7.64
N TYR A 152 4.85 -2.84 6.39
CA TYR A 152 3.82 -2.15 5.63
C TYR A 152 2.97 -3.11 4.80
N TYR A 153 1.65 -2.87 4.81
CA TYR A 153 0.79 -3.36 3.75
C TYR A 153 1.02 -2.48 2.53
N THR A 154 1.21 -3.10 1.39
CA THR A 154 1.43 -2.34 0.18
C THR A 154 0.75 -2.97 -1.01
N PHE A 155 0.19 -2.06 -1.80
CA PHE A 155 -0.23 -2.29 -3.16
C PHE A 155 1.01 -2.06 -4.02
N GLN A 156 1.72 -3.15 -4.28
CA GLN A 156 2.93 -3.15 -5.08
C GLN A 156 2.64 -3.49 -6.53
N ASP A 157 3.31 -2.79 -7.44
CA ASP A 157 3.33 -3.14 -8.85
C ASP A 157 4.17 -4.41 -9.13
N ALA A 158 4.16 -4.91 -10.37
CA ALA A 158 4.93 -6.08 -10.76
C ALA A 158 6.45 -5.98 -10.46
N GLY A 159 6.99 -4.75 -10.42
CA GLY A 159 8.37 -4.41 -10.06
C GLY A 159 8.64 -4.24 -8.56
N LYS A 160 7.59 -4.32 -7.72
CA LYS A 160 7.60 -4.19 -6.26
C LYS A 160 7.82 -2.78 -5.70
N ASN A 161 7.53 -1.73 -6.47
CA ASN A 161 7.50 -0.38 -5.89
C ASN A 161 6.23 -0.22 -5.08
N ASN A 162 6.31 0.40 -3.90
CA ASN A 162 5.14 0.71 -3.11
C ASN A 162 4.35 1.85 -3.79
N ARG A 163 3.02 1.76 -3.85
CA ARG A 163 2.17 2.75 -4.58
C ARG A 163 1.14 3.41 -3.70
N LEU A 164 0.35 2.56 -3.06
CA LEU A 164 -0.29 2.88 -1.80
C LEU A 164 0.50 2.12 -0.75
N ILE A 165 1.18 2.88 0.11
CA ILE A 165 1.56 2.37 1.42
C ILE A 165 0.35 2.55 2.31
N VAL A 166 -0.11 1.45 2.91
CA VAL A 166 -0.77 1.49 4.20
C VAL A 166 0.21 0.81 5.12
N GLU A 167 1.07 1.60 5.78
CA GLU A 167 2.00 1.03 6.75
C GLU A 167 1.22 0.17 7.76
N THR A 168 1.86 -0.80 8.43
CA THR A 168 1.16 -1.48 9.55
C THR A 168 0.81 -0.50 10.67
N THR A 169 1.38 0.72 10.62
CA THR A 169 1.09 1.90 11.43
C THR A 169 -0.16 2.67 10.97
N GLY A 170 -0.53 2.62 9.68
CA GLY A 170 -1.80 3.10 9.13
C GLY A 170 -1.79 4.30 8.18
N ASN A 171 -0.66 5.00 7.97
CA ASN A 171 -0.62 6.14 7.04
C ASN A 171 -0.92 5.71 5.60
N VAL A 172 -1.83 6.40 4.93
CA VAL A 172 -2.07 6.30 3.48
C VAL A 172 -1.05 7.18 2.78
N GLY A 173 0.12 6.58 2.55
CA GLY A 173 1.15 7.16 1.71
C GLY A 173 0.76 7.09 0.26
N ILE A 174 0.55 8.26 -0.35
CA ILE A 174 0.39 8.40 -1.78
C ILE A 174 1.61 9.12 -2.34
N GLY A 175 2.41 8.40 -3.12
CA GLY A 175 3.56 8.97 -3.82
C GLY A 175 4.78 9.28 -2.94
N THR A 176 4.83 8.73 -1.72
CA THR A 176 6.00 8.75 -0.87
C THR A 176 6.06 7.44 -0.11
N ASP A 177 7.25 6.83 -0.11
CA ASP A 177 7.54 5.59 0.59
C ASP A 177 7.72 5.81 2.11
N ASP A 178 7.72 7.08 2.52
CA ASP A 178 7.78 7.60 3.90
C ASP A 178 6.73 8.73 4.04
N PRO A 179 5.44 8.39 4.27
CA PRO A 179 4.34 9.36 4.24
C PRO A 179 4.12 10.15 5.54
N GLU A 180 4.35 11.47 5.48
CA GLU A 180 4.19 12.44 6.59
C GLU A 180 2.77 13.09 6.75
N TYR A 181 1.72 12.69 6.01
CA TYR A 181 0.30 12.90 6.41
C TYR A 181 -0.59 11.68 6.14
N LEU A 182 -1.80 11.73 6.70
CA LEU A 182 -2.79 10.66 6.71
C LEU A 182 -3.17 10.19 5.30
N LEU A 183 -3.66 11.10 4.46
CA LEU A 183 -3.49 11.03 3.02
C LEU A 183 -2.23 11.84 2.74
N GLN A 184 -1.01 11.26 2.76
CA GLN A 184 0.14 12.10 2.46
C GLN A 184 0.10 12.52 0.99
N VAL A 185 0.16 13.84 0.79
CA VAL A 185 0.52 14.50 -0.47
C VAL A 185 1.59 15.59 -0.23
N GLN A 186 2.61 15.29 0.58
CA GLN A 186 3.86 16.05 0.90
C GLN A 186 3.78 17.59 1.18
N ASN A 187 3.92 18.01 2.46
CA ASN A 187 3.74 19.34 3.14
C ASN A 187 2.32 20.09 3.37
N ALA A 188 1.25 19.51 3.98
CA ALA A 188 -0.15 20.02 4.21
C ALA A 188 -1.13 18.99 4.92
N TYR A 189 -2.47 19.22 5.05
CA TYR A 189 -3.53 18.27 5.52
C TYR A 189 -5.01 18.73 5.27
N CYS A 190 -6.02 17.89 5.58
CA CYS A 190 -7.47 18.18 5.50
C CYS A 190 -8.20 17.81 6.83
N ASP A 191 -8.97 18.73 7.42
CA ASP A 191 -9.65 18.52 8.73
C ASP A 191 -11.07 17.89 8.63
N GLY A 192 -11.47 17.49 7.42
CA GLY A 192 -12.83 17.01 7.11
C GLY A 192 -13.80 18.11 6.66
N TYR A 193 -13.44 19.37 6.87
CA TYR A 193 -14.20 20.56 6.47
C TYR A 193 -13.35 21.55 5.64
N THR A 194 -12.05 21.65 5.92
CA THR A 194 -11.09 22.65 5.40
C THR A 194 -9.71 22.01 5.17
N TRP A 195 -8.96 22.53 4.20
CA TRP A 195 -7.58 22.13 3.93
C TRP A 195 -6.58 23.18 4.46
N GLU A 196 -5.47 22.71 5.04
CA GLU A 196 -4.47 23.53 5.73
C GLU A 196 -3.04 23.16 5.28
N ASN A 197 -2.19 24.17 5.07
CA ASN A 197 -0.89 23.99 4.41
C ASN A 197 0.31 24.03 5.38
N GLY A 198 1.35 23.23 5.08
CA GLY A 198 2.64 23.32 5.78
C GLY A 198 3.32 24.68 5.55
N SER A 199 3.54 25.44 6.63
CA SER A 199 3.95 26.85 6.53
C SER A 199 4.94 27.30 7.62
N SER A 200 6.08 26.59 7.77
CA SER A 200 7.18 26.94 8.70
C SER A 200 8.41 27.46 7.96
N ARG A 201 9.28 28.23 8.65
CA ARG A 201 10.61 28.70 8.18
C ARG A 201 11.65 27.59 7.97
N GLU A 202 11.28 26.33 8.22
CA GLU A 202 12.19 25.17 8.25
C GLU A 202 12.02 24.29 7.00
N ILE A 203 10.77 23.97 6.65
CA ILE A 203 10.38 23.40 5.35
C ILE A 203 10.40 24.45 4.23
N LYS A 204 10.36 25.74 4.59
CA LYS A 204 10.63 26.87 3.71
C LYS A 204 12.10 27.26 3.82
N LYS A 205 12.65 27.79 2.73
CA LYS A 205 14.01 28.29 2.60
C LYS A 205 13.99 29.58 1.79
N ASN A 206 15.08 30.36 1.84
CA ASN A 206 15.22 31.64 1.12
C ASN A 206 14.16 32.68 1.55
N ILE A 207 14.14 33.05 2.83
CA ILE A 207 13.10 33.92 3.40
C ILE A 207 13.59 35.36 3.49
N SER A 208 12.87 36.27 2.84
CA SER A 208 13.10 37.71 2.85
C SER A 208 11.81 38.47 3.20
N ASP A 209 11.92 39.75 3.52
CA ASP A 209 10.75 40.61 3.70
C ASP A 209 10.03 40.84 2.36
N LEU A 210 8.71 40.84 2.40
CA LEU A 210 7.89 41.37 1.30
C LEU A 210 7.96 42.90 1.33
N THR A 211 8.48 43.51 0.26
CA THR A 211 8.60 44.97 0.17
C THR A 211 7.24 45.63 -0.07
N THR A 212 7.14 46.92 0.23
CA THR A 212 5.94 47.72 -0.08
C THR A 212 5.69 47.81 -1.59
N ASP A 213 6.74 47.83 -2.40
CA ASP A 213 6.60 47.99 -3.85
C ASP A 213 6.11 46.70 -4.50
N GLU A 214 6.63 45.54 -4.07
CA GLU A 214 6.08 44.23 -4.45
C GLU A 214 4.61 44.09 -4.02
N ALA A 215 4.30 44.42 -2.77
CA ALA A 215 2.93 44.33 -2.25
C ALA A 215 1.94 45.27 -2.97
N ASN A 216 2.34 46.50 -3.32
CA ASN A 216 1.50 47.42 -4.09
C ASN A 216 1.35 47.01 -5.56
N GLN A 217 2.43 46.56 -6.20
CA GLN A 217 2.36 46.02 -7.55
C GLN A 217 1.48 44.78 -7.60
N ALA A 218 1.50 43.99 -6.53
CA ALA A 218 0.64 42.85 -6.35
C ALA A 218 -0.83 43.27 -6.20
N LEU A 219 -1.15 44.13 -5.23
CA LEU A 219 -2.51 44.62 -4.97
C LEU A 219 -3.14 45.29 -6.20
N LYS A 220 -2.40 46.11 -6.96
CA LYS A 220 -2.91 46.77 -8.18
C LYS A 220 -3.39 45.80 -9.26
N LYS A 221 -2.98 44.53 -9.18
CA LYS A 221 -3.39 43.44 -10.09
C LYS A 221 -4.41 42.48 -9.45
N LEU A 222 -4.72 42.62 -8.17
CA LEU A 222 -5.82 41.89 -7.53
C LEU A 222 -7.14 42.50 -7.99
N SER A 223 -7.72 41.93 -9.04
CA SER A 223 -9.06 42.26 -9.54
C SER A 223 -10.05 41.18 -9.07
N PRO A 224 -10.89 41.43 -8.05
CA PRO A 224 -11.91 40.47 -7.63
C PRO A 224 -12.96 40.27 -8.73
N VAL A 225 -13.48 39.05 -8.83
CA VAL A 225 -14.57 38.70 -9.76
C VAL A 225 -15.67 37.92 -9.06
N LYS A 226 -16.83 37.84 -9.71
CA LYS A 226 -17.91 36.91 -9.38
C LYS A 226 -17.85 35.70 -10.31
N PHE A 227 -18.09 34.51 -9.79
CA PHE A 227 -18.09 33.26 -10.56
C PHE A 227 -18.97 32.20 -9.88
N THR A 228 -19.34 31.16 -10.62
CA THR A 228 -19.95 29.94 -10.05
C THR A 228 -18.97 28.79 -10.20
N TYR A 229 -18.92 27.85 -9.25
CA TYR A 229 -18.17 26.61 -9.46
C TYR A 229 -18.93 25.73 -10.45
N LYS A 230 -18.30 25.41 -11.58
CA LYS A 230 -18.90 24.58 -12.64
C LYS A 230 -19.34 23.17 -12.20
N ALA A 231 -18.85 22.70 -11.05
CA ALA A 231 -19.19 21.41 -10.44
C ALA A 231 -20.40 21.50 -9.50
N ASP A 232 -20.73 22.70 -9.02
CA ASP A 232 -22.01 22.97 -8.36
C ASP A 232 -23.11 23.09 -9.41
N LYS A 233 -24.25 22.45 -9.14
CA LYS A 233 -25.43 22.45 -10.01
C LYS A 233 -26.44 23.52 -9.62
N GLU A 234 -26.36 24.02 -8.39
CA GLU A 234 -27.27 25.02 -7.85
C GLU A 234 -26.90 26.44 -8.35
N ASN A 235 -25.75 26.58 -9.02
CA ASN A 235 -25.19 27.84 -9.54
C ASN A 235 -24.99 28.89 -8.43
N GLU A 236 -24.48 28.45 -7.28
CA GLU A 236 -24.09 29.33 -6.19
C GLU A 236 -23.04 30.34 -6.68
N GLU A 237 -23.34 31.64 -6.52
CA GLU A 237 -22.45 32.72 -6.94
C GLU A 237 -21.42 33.01 -5.84
N TYR A 238 -20.18 32.63 -6.11
CA TYR A 238 -19.02 32.90 -5.25
C TYR A 238 -18.32 34.19 -5.68
N VAL A 239 -17.58 34.78 -4.73
CA VAL A 239 -16.67 35.90 -4.97
C VAL A 239 -15.26 35.42 -4.67
N GLY A 240 -14.30 35.85 -5.48
CA GLY A 240 -12.90 35.54 -5.26
C GLY A 240 -12.01 36.07 -6.38
N PHE A 241 -10.94 35.34 -6.64
CA PHE A 241 -9.93 35.72 -7.61
C PHE A 241 -9.70 34.61 -8.62
N ILE A 242 -9.35 35.01 -9.84
CA ILE A 242 -8.83 34.10 -10.86
C ILE A 242 -7.33 33.96 -10.59
N ALA A 243 -6.87 32.73 -10.29
CA ALA A 243 -5.49 32.45 -9.89
C ALA A 243 -4.45 32.83 -10.96
N GLU A 244 -4.88 32.99 -12.20
CA GLU A 244 -4.11 33.44 -13.35
C GLU A 244 -3.96 34.96 -13.46
N ASP A 245 -5.00 35.72 -13.10
CA ASP A 245 -5.04 37.20 -13.25
C ASP A 245 -4.34 37.92 -12.08
N VAL A 246 -4.18 37.23 -10.95
CA VAL A 246 -3.45 37.72 -9.76
C VAL A 246 -1.92 37.57 -9.91
N PRO A 247 -1.09 38.24 -9.09
CA PRO A 247 0.38 38.10 -9.11
C PRO A 247 0.87 36.69 -8.74
N GLU A 248 2.07 36.30 -9.21
CA GLU A 248 2.72 35.01 -8.87
C GLU A 248 2.76 34.76 -7.36
N LEU A 249 3.11 35.80 -6.59
CA LEU A 249 3.24 35.80 -5.14
C LEU A 249 2.02 35.23 -4.37
N VAL A 250 0.81 35.21 -4.96
CA VAL A 250 -0.44 34.88 -4.24
C VAL A 250 -1.20 33.67 -4.78
N ALA A 251 -0.59 32.94 -5.71
CA ALA A 251 -1.08 31.64 -6.12
C ALA A 251 0.02 30.60 -5.86
N SER A 252 -0.39 29.37 -5.58
CA SER A 252 0.52 28.26 -5.36
C SER A 252 1.41 28.00 -6.58
N ARG A 253 2.42 27.14 -6.43
CA ARG A 253 3.47 26.90 -7.44
C ARG A 253 2.95 26.49 -8.83
N ASP A 254 1.71 26.00 -8.92
CA ASP A 254 1.04 25.62 -10.18
C ASP A 254 0.07 26.68 -10.73
N ARG A 255 -0.14 27.79 -10.01
CA ARG A 255 -1.11 28.86 -10.31
C ARG A 255 -2.57 28.37 -10.33
N LYS A 256 -2.92 27.31 -9.59
CA LYS A 256 -4.26 26.71 -9.52
C LYS A 256 -4.84 26.63 -8.12
N GLY A 257 -4.02 26.26 -7.13
CA GLY A 257 -4.35 26.63 -5.76
C GLY A 257 -4.17 28.13 -5.62
N LEU A 258 -5.17 28.85 -5.09
CA LEU A 258 -4.89 30.12 -4.44
C LEU A 258 -4.30 29.79 -3.07
N GLY A 259 -3.13 30.36 -2.78
CA GLY A 259 -2.68 30.44 -1.40
C GLY A 259 -3.54 31.50 -0.73
N SER A 260 -4.64 31.10 -0.08
CA SER A 260 -5.53 32.04 0.62
C SER A 260 -4.74 32.94 1.59
N MET A 261 -3.74 32.35 2.26
CA MET A 261 -2.78 33.03 3.12
C MET A 261 -1.81 33.97 2.39
N ASP A 262 -1.45 33.67 1.15
CA ASP A 262 -0.51 34.47 0.37
C ASP A 262 -1.17 35.78 -0.09
N ILE A 263 -2.46 35.74 -0.48
CA ILE A 263 -3.27 36.95 -0.71
C ILE A 263 -3.33 37.80 0.57
N VAL A 264 -3.63 37.16 1.72
CA VAL A 264 -3.70 37.85 3.02
C VAL A 264 -2.36 38.53 3.35
N ALA A 265 -1.22 37.88 3.11
CA ALA A 265 0.11 38.45 3.35
C ALA A 265 0.37 39.72 2.52
N VAL A 266 -0.02 39.74 1.23
CA VAL A 266 0.06 40.94 0.38
C VAL A 266 -0.80 42.08 0.93
N LEU A 267 -2.05 41.79 1.28
CA LEU A 267 -2.98 42.79 1.82
C LEU A 267 -2.45 43.38 3.14
N THR A 268 -1.94 42.54 4.04
CA THR A 268 -1.33 42.99 5.31
C THR A 268 -0.21 44.00 5.07
N LYS A 269 0.71 43.74 4.12
CA LYS A 269 1.85 44.64 3.87
C LYS A 269 1.41 46.01 3.34
N VAL A 270 0.39 46.06 2.47
CA VAL A 270 -0.15 47.34 1.99
C VAL A 270 -0.85 48.12 3.11
N VAL A 271 -1.65 47.45 3.95
CA VAL A 271 -2.36 48.11 5.07
C VAL A 271 -1.38 48.73 6.07
N GLN A 272 -0.24 48.07 6.36
CA GLN A 272 0.82 48.64 7.20
C GLN A 272 1.34 49.98 6.63
N GLN A 273 1.65 50.03 5.33
CA GLN A 273 2.12 51.25 4.67
C GLN A 273 1.05 52.35 4.61
N GLN A 274 -0.23 51.98 4.47
CA GLN A 274 -1.33 52.93 4.55
C GLN A 274 -1.40 53.57 5.95
N GLN A 275 -1.21 52.80 7.03
CA GLN A 275 -1.21 53.32 8.39
C GLN A 275 -0.08 54.34 8.65
N GLU A 276 1.14 54.06 8.15
CA GLU A 276 2.26 55.03 8.21
C GLU A 276 1.94 56.33 7.44
N THR A 277 1.26 56.20 6.30
CA THR A 277 0.87 57.34 5.47
C THR A 277 -0.20 58.19 6.17
N ILE A 278 -1.18 57.55 6.82
CA ILE A 278 -2.22 58.22 7.61
C ILE A 278 -1.59 59.01 8.77
N ALA A 279 -0.72 58.38 9.57
CA ALA A 279 -0.06 59.05 10.70
C ALA A 279 0.70 60.32 10.26
N ARG A 280 1.48 60.22 9.18
CA ARG A 280 2.24 61.34 8.60
C ARG A 280 1.35 62.47 8.06
N LEU A 281 0.15 62.14 7.57
CA LEU A 281 -0.84 63.14 7.15
C LEU A 281 -1.48 63.82 8.37
N SER A 282 -1.81 63.07 9.42
CA SER A 282 -2.34 63.62 10.67
C SER A 282 -1.36 64.57 11.38
N GLU A 283 -0.07 64.22 11.45
CA GLU A 283 0.97 65.11 12.01
C GLU A 283 1.03 66.45 11.24
N LYS A 284 1.01 66.39 9.91
CA LYS A 284 0.98 67.58 9.04
C LYS A 284 -0.29 68.41 9.24
N MET A 285 -1.43 67.79 9.51
CA MET A 285 -2.67 68.52 9.83
C MET A 285 -2.52 69.29 11.15
N VAL A 286 -2.01 68.66 12.22
CA VAL A 286 -1.76 69.33 13.50
C VAL A 286 -0.75 70.47 13.36
N GLU A 287 0.33 70.26 12.62
CA GLU A 287 1.32 71.32 12.35
C GLU A 287 0.70 72.51 11.59
N MET A 288 -0.16 72.24 10.60
CA MET A 288 -0.90 73.28 9.88
C MET A 288 -1.90 74.02 10.77
N GLU A 289 -2.64 73.32 11.65
CA GLU A 289 -3.56 73.95 12.60
C GLU A 289 -2.83 74.85 13.61
N GLN A 290 -1.67 74.43 14.12
CA GLN A 290 -0.86 75.24 15.01
C GLN A 290 -0.34 76.50 14.30
N LYS A 291 0.18 76.37 13.07
CA LYS A 291 0.60 77.51 12.24
C LYS A 291 -0.55 78.48 11.97
N LEU A 292 -1.77 77.98 11.73
CA LEU A 292 -2.97 78.79 11.56
C LEU A 292 -3.33 79.56 12.84
N LYS A 293 -3.34 78.89 14.01
CA LYS A 293 -3.60 79.53 15.32
C LYS A 293 -2.61 80.63 15.64
N ILE A 294 -1.30 80.38 15.48
CA ILE A 294 -0.24 81.39 15.70
C ILE A 294 -0.45 82.60 14.77
N LYS A 295 -0.78 82.35 13.49
CA LYS A 295 -1.06 83.42 12.52
C LYS A 295 -2.30 84.25 12.92
N GLN A 296 -3.35 83.62 13.44
CA GLN A 296 -4.55 84.29 13.94
C GLN A 296 -4.26 85.14 15.19
N MET A 297 -3.48 84.62 16.15
CA MET A 297 -3.07 85.38 17.34
C MET A 297 -2.27 86.63 16.97
N ASN A 298 -1.28 86.49 16.07
CA ASN A 298 -0.47 87.62 15.60
C ASN A 298 -1.27 88.68 14.84
N LEU A 299 -2.43 88.32 14.26
CA LEU A 299 -3.35 89.28 13.63
C LEU A 299 -4.19 90.01 14.69
N ALA A 300 -4.63 89.31 15.74
CA ALA A 300 -5.43 89.89 16.82
C ALA A 300 -4.64 90.82 17.75
N SER A 301 -3.33 90.60 17.93
CA SER A 301 -2.45 91.48 18.73
C SER A 301 -1.92 92.71 17.97
N ASN A 302 -2.34 92.90 16.72
CA ASN A 302 -2.01 94.05 15.87
C ASN A 302 -3.24 94.91 15.54
N GLN A 303 -4.31 94.78 16.35
CA GLN A 303 -5.51 95.62 16.35
C GLN A 303 -5.68 96.31 17.71
#